data_AF-A0A6P6YDZ4-F1
#
_entry.id   AF-A0A6P6YDZ4-F1
#
_cell.length_a   1.000
_cell.length_b   1.000
_cell.length_c   1.000
_cell.angle_alpha   90.00
_cell.angle_beta   90.00
_cell.angle_gamma   90.00
#
_symmetry.space_group_name_H-M   'P 1'
#
loop_
_entity.id
_entity.type
_entity.pdbx_description
1 polymer ?
#
loop_
_entity_poly.entity_id
_entity_poly.type
_entity_poly.pdbx_seq_one_letter_code
_entity_poly.pdbx_strand_id
1 'polypeptide(L)'
;MRLFPHATLKCRTNILLFVFIADRCNFIVHIIFVLQCAILIFCSMIAIYIIFHNTLKNLNENFNTILVNCLRRNTISLYEKYQIYSIFRQHNRLAYYFLLTDKDVWSQLFFFIALFGIPIKVTIMSELIVEDLPIQAQLLFIFVATIHTSTSFITFMSLAKVSDDFHQIKKQIPSLQFRLKHNQHLRLKLKYDDLYERLMFGRKICYTIGYLGNLTFRGLFEAFLMHIMAFFLIIRFYIESHN
;
A
#
# COMPACT_ATOMS: atom_id res chain seq x y z
N MET A 1 -28.97 38.30 12.91
CA MET A 1 -29.75 37.65 13.99
C MET A 1 -29.10 37.95 15.34
N ARG A 2 -29.80 38.62 16.27
CA ARG A 2 -29.30 38.82 17.64
C ARG A 2 -29.59 37.56 18.45
N LEU A 3 -28.61 36.65 18.54
CA LEU A 3 -28.65 35.57 19.53
C LEU A 3 -28.69 36.20 20.94
N PHE A 4 -29.80 36.01 21.65
CA PHE A 4 -30.09 36.48 23.01
C PHE A 4 -30.29 37.99 23.23
N PRO A 5 -31.35 38.63 22.68
CA PRO A 5 -31.58 40.08 22.78
C PRO A 5 -31.79 40.61 24.20
N HIS A 6 -32.15 39.75 25.17
CA HIS A 6 -32.39 40.13 26.57
C HIS A 6 -31.30 39.70 27.55
N ALA A 7 -30.26 38.99 27.10
CA ALA A 7 -29.14 38.61 27.98
C ALA A 7 -28.18 39.78 28.23
N THR A 8 -27.64 39.87 29.45
CA THR A 8 -26.61 40.85 29.81
C THR A 8 -25.35 40.65 28.97
N LEU A 9 -24.58 41.73 28.72
CA LEU A 9 -23.36 41.68 27.91
C LEU A 9 -22.40 40.58 28.41
N LYS A 10 -22.21 40.50 29.74
CA LYS A 10 -21.38 39.48 30.41
C LYS A 10 -21.86 38.04 30.13
N CYS A 11 -23.17 37.82 30.11
CA CYS A 11 -23.75 36.51 29.80
C CYS A 11 -23.49 36.12 28.33
N ARG A 12 -23.66 37.05 27.39
CA ARG A 12 -23.38 36.80 25.96
C ARG A 12 -21.91 36.47 25.70
N THR A 13 -20.98 37.20 26.32
CA THR A 13 -19.54 36.95 26.19
C THR A 13 -19.16 35.59 26.75
N ASN A 14 -19.70 35.20 27.90
CA ASN A 14 -19.44 33.89 28.49
C ASN A 14 -19.99 32.73 27.63
N ILE A 15 -21.17 32.90 27.03
CA ILE A 15 -21.75 31.89 26.12
C ILE A 15 -20.88 31.75 24.86
N LEU A 16 -20.45 32.86 24.25
CA LEU A 16 -19.55 32.81 23.10
C LEU A 16 -18.22 32.14 23.44
N LEU A 17 -17.62 32.49 24.57
CA LEU A 17 -16.37 31.88 25.03
C LEU A 17 -16.55 30.37 25.27
N PHE A 18 -17.68 29.94 25.85
CA PHE A 18 -18.01 28.53 26.02
C PHE A 18 -18.13 27.81 24.67
N VAL A 19 -18.83 28.39 23.68
CA VAL A 19 -18.95 27.82 22.33
C VAL A 19 -17.59 27.71 21.65
N PHE A 20 -16.74 28.73 21.76
CA PHE A 20 -15.38 28.69 21.21
C PHE A 20 -14.52 27.61 21.87
N ILE A 21 -14.60 27.45 23.20
CA ILE A 21 -13.89 26.37 23.91
C ILE A 21 -14.40 25.00 23.45
N ALA A 22 -15.73 24.83 23.38
CA ALA A 22 -16.34 23.58 22.94
C ALA A 22 -15.92 23.20 21.51
N ASP A 23 -15.88 24.16 20.59
CA ASP A 23 -15.44 23.95 19.20
C ASP A 23 -13.95 23.57 19.13
N ARG A 24 -13.08 24.24 19.91
CA ARG A 24 -11.66 23.88 20.02
C ARG A 24 -11.45 22.49 20.60
N CYS A 25 -12.20 22.12 21.65
CA CYS A 25 -12.17 20.78 22.21
C CYS A 25 -12.62 19.74 21.17
N ASN A 26 -13.70 20.01 20.44
CA ASN A 26 -14.19 19.11 19.40
C ASN A 26 -13.16 18.92 18.28
N PHE A 27 -12.52 20.00 17.84
CA PHE A 27 -11.43 19.96 16.87
C PHE A 27 -10.25 19.09 17.35
N ILE A 28 -9.82 19.24 18.61
CA ILE A 28 -8.75 18.42 19.19
C ILE A 28 -9.15 16.94 19.22
N VAL A 29 -10.39 16.62 19.62
CA VAL A 29 -10.90 15.24 19.64
C VAL A 29 -10.89 14.64 18.23
N HIS A 30 -11.31 15.39 17.22
CA HIS A 30 -11.26 14.94 15.83
C HIS A 30 -9.82 14.69 15.35
N ILE A 31 -8.86 15.55 15.69
CA ILE A 31 -7.44 15.32 15.35
C ILE A 31 -6.93 14.03 15.98
N ILE A 32 -7.21 13.82 17.27
CA ILE A 32 -6.78 12.61 18.00
C ILE A 32 -7.39 11.36 17.33
N PHE A 33 -8.67 11.41 16.99
CA PHE A 33 -9.36 10.31 16.32
C PHE A 33 -8.74 9.98 14.95
N VAL A 34 -8.49 11.00 14.12
CA VAL A 34 -7.84 10.83 12.80
C VAL A 34 -6.44 10.23 12.97
N LEU A 35 -5.67 10.69 13.96
CA LEU A 35 -4.34 10.16 14.24
C LEU A 35 -4.41 8.67 14.65
N GLN A 36 -5.36 8.29 15.50
CA GLN A 36 -5.58 6.90 15.89
C GLN A 36 -5.93 6.03 14.68
N CYS A 37 -6.83 6.50 13.79
CA CYS A 37 -7.15 5.80 12.55
C CYS A 37 -5.93 5.64 11.65
N ALA A 38 -5.10 6.67 11.49
CA ALA A 38 -3.89 6.61 10.68
C ALA A 38 -2.88 5.58 11.22
N ILE A 39 -2.66 5.56 12.54
CA ILE A 39 -1.80 4.58 13.20
C ILE A 39 -2.35 3.16 13.00
N LEU A 40 -3.66 2.96 13.21
CA LEU A 40 -4.29 1.66 13.03
C LEU A 40 -4.15 1.15 11.58
N ILE A 41 -4.38 2.02 10.60
CA ILE A 41 -4.20 1.68 9.19
C ILE A 41 -2.74 1.29 8.93
N PHE A 42 -1.78 2.10 9.36
CA PHE A 42 -0.36 1.81 9.18
C PHE A 42 0.06 0.46 9.80
N CYS A 43 -0.35 0.19 11.05
CA CYS A 43 -0.09 -1.07 11.73
C CYS A 43 -0.74 -2.26 11.00
N SER A 44 -1.97 -2.10 10.50
CA SER A 44 -2.66 -3.15 9.76
C SER A 44 -1.95 -3.49 8.44
N MET A 45 -1.41 -2.48 7.74
CA MET A 45 -0.64 -2.69 6.51
C MET A 45 0.67 -3.42 6.76
N ILE A 46 1.39 -3.05 7.82
CA ILE A 46 2.62 -3.74 8.22
C ILE A 46 2.31 -5.18 8.60
N ALA A 47 1.25 -5.44 9.36
CA ALA A 47 0.85 -6.79 9.72
C ALA A 47 0.54 -7.64 8.48
N ILE A 48 -0.24 -7.10 7.54
CA ILE A 48 -0.55 -7.74 6.26
C ILE A 48 0.74 -8.02 5.48
N TYR A 49 1.63 -7.04 5.36
CA TYR A 49 2.93 -7.22 4.73
C TYR A 49 3.71 -8.38 5.35
N ILE A 50 3.90 -8.38 6.67
CA ILE A 50 4.67 -9.42 7.37
C ILE A 50 4.05 -10.80 7.13
N ILE A 51 2.73 -10.92 7.26
CA ILE A 51 2.02 -12.20 7.08
C ILE A 51 2.21 -12.73 5.64
N PHE A 52 1.92 -11.90 4.64
CA PHE A 52 2.01 -12.32 3.24
C PHE A 52 3.46 -12.55 2.80
N HIS A 53 4.37 -11.64 3.15
CA HIS A 53 5.78 -11.74 2.81
C HIS A 53 6.37 -13.04 3.36
N ASN A 54 6.19 -13.33 4.65
CA ASN A 54 6.73 -14.54 5.27
C ASN A 54 6.11 -15.81 4.69
N THR A 55 4.80 -15.80 4.42
CA THR A 55 4.12 -16.96 3.83
C THR A 55 4.61 -17.23 2.41
N LEU A 56 4.74 -16.19 1.57
CA LEU A 56 5.21 -16.31 0.19
C LEU A 56 6.70 -16.68 0.13
N LYS A 57 7.52 -16.09 1.00
CA LYS A 57 8.94 -16.43 1.14
C LYS A 57 9.12 -17.90 1.49
N ASN A 58 8.40 -18.39 2.50
CA ASN A 58 8.42 -19.80 2.89
C ASN A 58 7.94 -20.71 1.74
N LEU A 59 6.88 -20.33 1.02
CA LEU A 59 6.42 -21.07 -0.16
C LEU A 59 7.49 -21.15 -1.26
N ASN A 60 8.13 -20.03 -1.57
CA ASN A 60 9.17 -19.93 -2.59
C ASN A 60 10.43 -20.73 -2.19
N GLU A 61 10.84 -20.67 -0.91
CA GLU A 61 11.97 -21.43 -0.37
C GLU A 61 11.70 -22.94 -0.37
N ASN A 62 10.49 -23.37 0.01
CA ASN A 62 10.07 -24.77 -0.08
C ASN A 62 10.05 -25.26 -1.53
N PHE A 63 9.52 -24.46 -2.45
CA PHE A 63 9.51 -24.80 -3.87
C PHE A 63 10.93 -24.93 -4.43
N ASN A 64 11.83 -24.00 -4.06
CA ASN A 64 13.23 -24.04 -4.47
C ASN A 64 13.95 -25.27 -3.91
N THR A 65 13.71 -25.60 -2.64
CA THR A 65 14.29 -26.80 -2.00
C THR A 65 13.88 -28.08 -2.72
N ILE A 66 12.60 -28.21 -3.08
CA ILE A 66 12.11 -29.33 -3.88
C ILE A 66 12.80 -29.35 -5.24
N LEU A 67 12.91 -28.20 -5.90
CA LEU A 67 13.57 -28.10 -7.20
C LEU A 67 15.03 -28.58 -7.14
N VAL A 68 15.80 -28.11 -6.15
CA VAL A 68 17.21 -28.50 -5.94
C VAL A 68 17.33 -30.01 -5.66
N ASN A 69 16.44 -30.58 -4.85
CA ASN A 69 16.43 -32.01 -4.59
C ASN A 69 16.11 -32.83 -5.86
N CYS A 70 15.16 -32.35 -6.67
CA CYS A 70 14.82 -32.96 -7.95
C CYS A 70 16.00 -32.88 -8.95
N LEU A 71 16.75 -31.77 -8.96
CA LEU A 71 17.95 -31.62 -9.77
C LEU A 71 19.01 -32.67 -9.41
N ARG A 72 19.17 -32.97 -8.11
CA ARG A 72 20.16 -33.95 -7.64
C ARG A 72 19.76 -35.41 -7.92
N ARG A 73 18.47 -35.74 -7.84
CA ARG A 73 17.97 -37.14 -7.94
C ARG A 73 17.41 -37.52 -9.30
N ASN A 74 17.23 -36.57 -10.23
CA ASN A 74 16.60 -36.74 -11.55
C ASN A 74 15.18 -37.36 -11.53
N THR A 75 14.57 -37.50 -10.36
CA THR A 75 13.25 -38.11 -10.13
C THR A 75 12.51 -37.34 -9.03
N ILE A 76 11.18 -37.31 -9.10
CA ILE A 76 10.32 -36.66 -8.10
C ILE A 76 9.70 -37.76 -7.23
N SER A 77 9.94 -37.70 -5.93
CA SER A 77 9.33 -38.63 -4.97
C SER A 77 7.84 -38.36 -4.76
N LEU A 78 7.10 -39.35 -4.25
CA LEU A 78 5.68 -39.18 -3.90
C LEU A 78 5.46 -38.07 -2.86
N TYR A 79 6.39 -37.93 -1.91
CA TYR A 79 6.36 -36.88 -0.90
C TYR A 79 6.52 -35.48 -1.53
N GLU A 80 7.54 -35.30 -2.37
CA GLU A 80 7.77 -34.03 -3.10
C GLU A 80 6.58 -33.69 -4.01
N LYS A 81 5.97 -34.69 -4.66
CA LYS A 81 4.75 -34.51 -5.45
C LYS A 81 3.61 -33.94 -4.60
N TYR A 82 3.41 -34.45 -3.38
CA TYR A 82 2.40 -33.95 -2.46
C TYR A 82 2.72 -32.52 -1.99
N GLN A 83 3.99 -32.21 -1.74
CA GLN A 83 4.42 -30.86 -1.39
C GLN A 83 4.21 -29.87 -2.55
N ILE A 84 4.57 -30.22 -3.79
CA ILE A 84 4.32 -29.38 -4.98
C ILE A 84 2.82 -29.12 -5.12
N TYR A 85 1.99 -30.15 -4.94
CA TYR A 85 0.54 -29.98 -4.95
C TYR A 85 0.04 -29.03 -3.85
N SER A 86 0.59 -29.16 -2.64
CA SER A 86 0.28 -28.29 -1.50
C SER A 86 0.66 -26.83 -1.80
N ILE A 87 1.85 -26.60 -2.36
CA ILE A 87 2.34 -25.27 -2.76
C ILE A 87 1.40 -24.64 -3.77
N PHE A 88 1.01 -25.36 -4.82
CA PHE A 88 0.04 -24.89 -5.81
C PHE A 88 -1.30 -24.49 -5.17
N ARG A 89 -1.81 -25.32 -4.25
CA ARG A 89 -3.08 -25.04 -3.55
C ARG A 89 -2.97 -23.81 -2.65
N GLN A 90 -1.88 -23.67 -1.90
CA GLN A 90 -1.63 -22.53 -1.03
C GLN A 90 -1.47 -21.24 -1.83
N HIS A 91 -0.71 -21.29 -2.93
CA HIS A 91 -0.53 -20.14 -3.83
C HIS A 91 -1.86 -19.65 -4.40
N ASN A 92 -2.72 -20.55 -4.91
CA ASN A 92 -4.06 -20.16 -5.38
C ASN A 92 -4.95 -19.62 -4.26
N ARG A 93 -4.86 -20.17 -3.05
CA ARG A 93 -5.62 -19.66 -1.89
C ARG A 93 -5.18 -18.25 -1.52
N LEU A 94 -3.87 -17.99 -1.52
CA LEU A 94 -3.33 -16.65 -1.30
C LEU A 94 -3.74 -15.71 -2.43
N ALA A 95 -3.70 -16.13 -3.69
CA ALA A 95 -4.19 -15.33 -4.83
C ALA A 95 -5.63 -14.88 -4.61
N TYR A 96 -6.49 -15.81 -4.19
CA TYR A 96 -7.89 -15.53 -3.92
C TYR A 96 -8.07 -14.50 -2.81
N TYR A 97 -7.44 -14.71 -1.65
CA TYR A 97 -7.52 -13.75 -0.54
C TYR A 97 -7.03 -12.38 -0.97
N PHE A 98 -5.88 -12.35 -1.65
CA PHE A 98 -5.24 -11.12 -2.08
C PHE A 98 -6.16 -10.32 -3.01
N LEU A 99 -6.69 -10.96 -4.07
CA LEU A 99 -7.58 -10.31 -5.04
C LEU A 99 -8.92 -9.87 -4.44
N LEU A 100 -9.47 -10.65 -3.50
CA LEU A 100 -10.71 -10.32 -2.82
C LEU A 100 -10.51 -9.10 -1.92
N THR A 101 -9.50 -9.13 -1.05
CA THR A 101 -9.24 -8.04 -0.10
C THR A 101 -8.89 -6.73 -0.80
N ASP A 102 -8.18 -6.80 -1.94
CA ASP A 102 -7.87 -5.62 -2.73
C ASP A 102 -9.14 -4.96 -3.28
N LYS A 103 -10.03 -5.73 -3.91
CA LYS A 103 -11.25 -5.21 -4.53
C LYS A 103 -12.23 -4.60 -3.54
N ASP A 104 -12.34 -5.16 -2.34
CA ASP A 104 -13.41 -4.80 -1.41
C ASP A 104 -13.09 -3.51 -0.63
N VAL A 105 -11.89 -3.38 -0.08
CA VAL A 105 -11.58 -2.32 0.90
C VAL A 105 -10.27 -1.60 0.58
N TRP A 106 -9.21 -2.34 0.31
CA TRP A 106 -7.87 -1.75 0.26
C TRP A 106 -7.65 -0.85 -0.95
N SER A 107 -8.18 -1.24 -2.11
CA SER A 107 -7.99 -0.46 -3.34
C SER A 107 -8.54 0.96 -3.23
N GLN A 108 -9.74 1.11 -2.66
CA GLN A 108 -10.35 2.42 -2.41
C GLN A 108 -9.59 3.21 -1.34
N LEU A 109 -9.16 2.55 -0.26
CA LEU A 109 -8.38 3.20 0.79
C LEU A 109 -7.06 3.76 0.23
N PHE A 110 -6.33 2.98 -0.57
CA PHE A 110 -5.09 3.44 -1.19
C PHE A 110 -5.33 4.61 -2.15
N PHE A 111 -6.44 4.58 -2.88
CA PHE A 111 -6.83 5.69 -3.72
C PHE A 111 -7.04 6.96 -2.91
N PHE A 112 -7.77 6.91 -1.79
CA PHE A 112 -7.95 8.09 -0.93
C PHE A 112 -6.64 8.57 -0.30
N ILE A 113 -5.77 7.65 0.16
CA ILE A 113 -4.45 7.99 0.70
C ILE A 113 -3.62 8.73 -0.36
N ALA A 114 -3.62 8.25 -1.60
CA ALA A 114 -2.91 8.91 -2.70
C ALA A 114 -3.54 10.27 -3.05
N LEU A 115 -4.87 10.32 -3.17
CA LEU A 115 -5.63 11.50 -3.57
C LEU A 115 -5.47 12.66 -2.58
N PHE A 116 -5.56 12.40 -1.28
CA PHE A 116 -5.38 13.44 -0.25
C PHE A 116 -3.91 13.67 0.09
N GLY A 117 -3.08 12.63 0.01
CA GLY A 117 -1.67 12.73 0.35
C GLY A 117 -0.89 13.65 -0.59
N ILE A 118 -1.25 13.69 -1.88
CA ILE A 118 -0.56 14.56 -2.86
C ILE A 118 -0.80 16.05 -2.56
N PRO A 119 -2.05 16.57 -2.50
CA PRO A 119 -2.31 17.96 -2.16
C PRO A 119 -1.68 18.40 -0.84
N ILE A 120 -1.81 17.61 0.23
CA ILE A 120 -1.23 17.95 1.54
C ILE A 120 0.28 18.17 1.44
N LYS A 121 0.99 17.26 0.74
CA LYS A 121 2.44 17.40 0.55
C LYS A 121 2.81 18.63 -0.26
N VAL A 122 2.03 18.93 -1.30
CA VAL A 122 2.26 20.10 -2.14
C VAL A 122 2.01 21.40 -1.37
N THR A 123 0.92 21.49 -0.61
CA THR A 123 0.61 22.67 0.21
C THR A 123 1.65 22.91 1.29
N ILE A 124 2.10 21.87 2.00
CA ILE A 124 3.16 22.02 3.01
C ILE A 124 4.45 22.54 2.36
N MET A 125 4.79 22.05 1.18
CA MET A 125 5.99 22.50 0.48
C MET A 125 5.84 23.91 -0.12
N SER A 126 4.67 24.29 -0.63
CA SER A 126 4.44 25.65 -1.14
C SER A 126 4.53 26.67 -0.01
N GLU A 127 3.92 26.38 1.14
CA GLU A 127 4.03 27.19 2.36
C GLU A 127 5.50 27.32 2.81
N LEU A 128 6.25 26.22 2.84
CA LEU A 128 7.67 26.23 3.18
C LEU A 128 8.56 27.04 2.23
N ILE A 129 8.17 27.17 0.95
CA ILE A 129 8.95 27.84 -0.09
C ILE A 129 8.61 29.33 -0.17
N VAL A 130 7.33 29.68 -0.02
CA VAL A 130 6.82 31.04 -0.32
C VAL A 130 6.65 31.90 0.92
N GLU A 131 6.25 31.32 2.06
CA GLU A 131 6.01 32.09 3.26
C GLU A 131 7.29 32.26 4.10
N ASP A 132 7.50 33.47 4.61
CA ASP A 132 8.57 33.81 5.55
C ASP A 132 8.25 33.29 6.95
N LEU A 133 8.24 31.97 7.10
CA LEU A 133 7.92 31.28 8.35
C LEU A 133 9.08 31.39 9.35
N PRO A 134 8.81 31.52 10.67
CA PRO A 134 9.85 31.45 11.68
C PRO A 134 10.51 30.07 11.67
N ILE A 135 11.82 30.01 11.98
CA ILE A 135 12.62 28.80 11.85
C ILE A 135 12.05 27.59 12.63
N GLN A 136 11.40 27.85 13.77
CA GLN A 136 10.73 26.82 14.57
C GLN A 136 9.55 26.19 13.81
N ALA A 137 8.76 26.99 13.09
CA ALA A 137 7.65 26.50 12.28
C ALA A 137 8.17 25.72 11.06
N GLN A 138 9.22 26.22 10.39
CA GLN A 138 9.83 25.51 9.27
C GLN A 138 10.30 24.10 9.67
N LEU A 139 11.00 23.97 10.80
CA LEU A 139 11.45 22.67 11.32
C LEU A 139 10.27 21.74 11.62
N LEU A 140 9.18 22.25 12.18
CA LEU A 140 7.96 21.49 12.44
C LEU A 140 7.33 20.98 11.13
N PHE A 141 7.17 21.84 10.13
CA PHE A 141 6.61 21.47 8.83
C PHE A 141 7.48 20.43 8.11
N ILE A 142 8.81 20.60 8.12
CA ILE A 142 9.75 19.63 7.54
C ILE A 142 9.63 18.28 8.26
N PHE A 143 9.56 18.28 9.58
CA PHE A 143 9.41 17.06 10.37
C PHE A 143 8.11 16.32 10.03
N VAL A 144 6.97 17.03 10.00
CA VAL A 144 5.67 16.47 9.64
C VAL A 144 5.67 15.93 8.21
N ALA A 145 6.20 16.70 7.24
CA ALA A 145 6.31 16.27 5.85
C ALA A 145 7.16 15.00 5.70
N THR A 146 8.26 14.90 6.44
CA THR A 146 9.17 13.76 6.42
C THR A 146 8.50 12.51 6.99
N ILE A 147 7.81 12.62 8.13
CA ILE A 147 7.07 11.50 8.72
C ILE A 147 5.96 11.03 7.78
N HIS A 148 5.16 11.95 7.25
CA HIS A 148 4.05 11.61 6.36
C HIS A 148 4.54 10.94 5.06
N THR A 149 5.65 11.42 4.50
CA THR A 149 6.23 10.85 3.28
C THR A 149 6.85 9.49 3.52
N SER A 150 7.63 9.33 4.60
CA SER A 150 8.29 8.06 4.93
C SER A 150 7.29 6.95 5.27
N THR A 151 6.27 7.25 6.07
CA THR A 151 5.22 6.27 6.42
C THR A 151 4.44 5.80 5.18
N SER A 152 4.04 6.72 4.31
CA SER A 152 3.37 6.39 3.03
C SER A 152 4.27 5.56 2.13
N PHE A 153 5.54 5.95 2.00
CA PHE A 153 6.52 5.27 1.15
C PHE A 153 6.79 3.84 1.63
N ILE A 154 7.04 3.64 2.93
CA ILE A 154 7.27 2.32 3.52
C ILE A 154 6.07 1.41 3.27
N THR A 155 4.85 1.91 3.46
CA THR A 155 3.62 1.16 3.24
C THR A 155 3.52 0.68 1.79
N PHE A 156 3.67 1.61 0.84
CA PHE A 156 3.56 1.28 -0.58
C PHE A 156 4.69 0.36 -1.05
N MET A 157 5.93 0.59 -0.61
CA MET A 157 7.05 -0.30 -0.93
C MET A 157 6.85 -1.71 -0.39
N SER A 158 6.32 -1.84 0.82
CA SER A 158 6.01 -3.13 1.44
C SER A 158 5.00 -3.92 0.60
N LEU A 159 3.93 -3.26 0.16
CA LEU A 159 2.88 -3.89 -0.64
C LEU A 159 3.37 -4.24 -2.05
N ALA A 160 4.19 -3.38 -2.67
CA ALA A 160 4.85 -3.68 -3.93
C ALA A 160 5.79 -4.90 -3.80
N LYS A 161 6.47 -5.03 -2.65
CA LYS A 161 7.32 -6.19 -2.38
C LYS A 161 6.51 -7.48 -2.25
N VAL A 162 5.35 -7.46 -1.60
CA VAL A 162 4.45 -8.64 -1.58
C VAL A 162 4.07 -9.05 -3.00
N SER A 163 3.76 -8.09 -3.88
CA SER A 163 3.47 -8.40 -5.29
C SER A 163 4.67 -9.05 -5.98
N ASP A 164 5.89 -8.59 -5.74
CA ASP A 164 7.10 -9.17 -6.33
C ASP A 164 7.31 -10.61 -5.83
N ASP A 165 7.20 -10.85 -4.52
CA ASP A 165 7.33 -12.17 -3.91
C ASP A 165 6.30 -13.16 -4.45
N PHE A 166 5.07 -12.68 -4.69
CA PHE A 166 3.98 -13.48 -5.23
C PHE A 166 4.29 -14.03 -6.64
N HIS A 167 4.96 -13.22 -7.46
CA HIS A 167 5.30 -13.57 -8.83
C HIS A 167 6.67 -14.23 -8.96
N GLN A 168 7.48 -14.29 -7.90
CA GLN A 168 8.82 -14.87 -7.94
C GLN A 168 8.80 -16.36 -8.33
N ILE A 169 7.77 -17.11 -7.90
CA ILE A 169 7.63 -18.54 -8.19
C ILE A 169 7.66 -18.85 -9.69
N LYS A 170 7.17 -17.93 -10.55
CA LYS A 170 7.14 -18.14 -12.01
C LYS A 170 8.52 -18.35 -12.62
N LYS A 171 9.58 -17.83 -12.00
CA LYS A 171 10.97 -18.03 -12.45
C LYS A 171 11.39 -19.50 -12.32
N GLN A 172 10.79 -20.24 -11.38
CA GLN A 172 11.15 -21.62 -11.06
C GLN A 172 10.22 -22.64 -11.73
N ILE A 173 9.03 -22.24 -12.19
CA ILE A 173 8.05 -23.13 -12.82
C ILE A 173 8.60 -23.84 -14.08
N PRO A 174 9.28 -23.16 -15.03
CA PRO A 174 9.84 -23.83 -16.20
C PRO A 174 10.78 -24.98 -15.84
N SER A 175 11.65 -24.77 -14.84
CA SER A 175 12.55 -25.80 -14.34
C SER A 175 11.82 -27.01 -13.78
N LEU A 176 10.67 -26.81 -13.12
CA LEU A 176 9.80 -27.91 -12.68
C LEU A 176 9.15 -28.63 -13.88
N GLN A 177 8.64 -27.89 -14.86
CA GLN A 177 7.96 -28.44 -16.05
C GLN A 177 8.87 -29.36 -16.86
N PHE A 178 10.15 -29.03 -17.02
CA PHE A 178 11.14 -29.89 -17.68
C PHE A 178 11.36 -31.22 -16.94
N ARG A 179 11.16 -31.25 -15.62
CA ARG A 179 11.38 -32.43 -14.78
C ARG A 179 10.14 -33.32 -14.64
N LEU A 180 8.95 -32.76 -14.84
CA LEU A 180 7.70 -33.51 -14.87
C LEU A 180 7.65 -34.34 -16.16
N LYS A 181 8.06 -35.62 -16.09
CA LYS A 181 7.94 -36.57 -17.21
C LYS A 181 6.48 -36.64 -17.70
N HIS A 182 6.32 -36.54 -19.02
CA HIS A 182 5.05 -36.32 -19.71
C HIS A 182 3.93 -37.28 -19.29
N ASN A 183 4.25 -38.55 -19.03
CA ASN A 183 3.23 -39.58 -18.79
C ASN A 183 2.93 -39.85 -17.30
N GLN A 184 3.81 -39.49 -16.37
CA GLN A 184 3.63 -39.81 -14.93
C GLN A 184 3.00 -38.66 -14.13
N HIS A 185 3.07 -37.43 -14.65
CA HIS A 185 2.68 -36.24 -13.89
C HIS A 185 1.88 -35.20 -14.71
N LEU A 186 1.23 -35.63 -15.80
CA LEU A 186 0.50 -34.76 -16.73
C LEU A 186 -0.44 -33.77 -16.01
N ARG A 187 -1.23 -34.25 -15.04
CA ARG A 187 -2.18 -33.39 -14.29
C ARG A 187 -1.48 -32.29 -13.48
N LEU A 188 -0.31 -32.56 -12.91
CA LEU A 188 0.44 -31.57 -12.15
C LEU A 188 1.09 -30.57 -13.09
N LYS A 189 1.61 -31.04 -14.22
CA LYS A 189 2.19 -30.21 -15.27
C LYS A 189 1.16 -29.20 -15.79
N LEU A 190 -0.01 -29.67 -16.22
CA LEU A 190 -1.09 -28.80 -16.72
C LEU A 190 -1.51 -27.73 -15.70
N LYS A 191 -1.54 -28.04 -14.40
CA LYS A 191 -1.84 -27.06 -13.35
C LYS A 191 -0.77 -25.97 -13.24
N TYR A 192 0.49 -26.34 -13.35
CA TYR A 192 1.60 -25.40 -13.30
C TYR A 192 1.77 -24.61 -14.61
N ASP A 193 1.41 -25.20 -15.75
CA ASP A 193 1.33 -24.52 -17.04
C ASP A 193 0.27 -23.39 -16.95
N ASP A 194 -0.94 -23.71 -16.47
CA ASP A 194 -2.00 -22.72 -16.20
C ASP A 194 -1.55 -21.63 -15.20
N LEU A 195 -0.90 -22.02 -14.09
CA LEU A 195 -0.37 -21.04 -13.14
C LEU A 195 0.68 -20.12 -13.77
N TYR A 196 1.60 -20.69 -14.56
CA TYR A 196 2.64 -19.92 -15.22
C TYR A 196 2.05 -18.91 -16.20
N GLU A 197 1.08 -19.33 -17.01
CA GLU A 197 0.37 -18.48 -17.95
C GLU A 197 -0.33 -17.32 -17.23
N ARG A 198 -1.05 -17.61 -16.14
CA ARG A 198 -1.70 -16.59 -15.30
C ARG A 198 -0.70 -15.60 -14.70
N LEU A 199 0.49 -16.04 -14.30
CA LEU A 199 1.54 -15.18 -13.71
C LEU A 199 2.35 -14.37 -14.73
N MET A 200 2.35 -14.78 -16.00
CA MET A 200 3.08 -14.12 -17.07
C MET A 200 2.21 -13.16 -17.87
N PHE A 201 1.01 -13.62 -18.26
CA PHE A 201 0.12 -12.91 -19.19
C PHE A 201 -1.21 -12.50 -18.55
N GLY A 202 -1.57 -13.13 -17.44
CA GLY A 202 -2.78 -12.78 -16.70
C GLY A 202 -2.69 -11.44 -15.99
N ARG A 203 -3.82 -11.02 -15.41
CA ARG A 203 -3.87 -9.85 -14.53
C ARG A 203 -2.90 -10.05 -13.36
N LYS A 204 -2.03 -9.06 -13.13
CA LYS A 204 -1.10 -9.09 -11.99
C LYS A 204 -1.86 -9.24 -10.68
N ILE A 205 -1.37 -10.15 -9.84
CA ILE A 205 -1.90 -10.38 -8.49
C ILE A 205 -1.14 -9.43 -7.55
N CYS A 206 -1.66 -8.22 -7.43
CA CYS A 206 -1.07 -7.13 -6.67
C CYS A 206 -2.15 -6.19 -6.14
N TYR A 207 -1.82 -5.40 -5.12
CA TYR A 207 -2.76 -4.39 -4.64
C TYR A 207 -2.96 -3.35 -5.74
N THR A 208 -4.07 -2.64 -5.72
CA THR A 208 -4.37 -1.58 -6.68
C THR A 208 -4.62 -0.27 -5.96
N ILE A 209 -4.34 0.85 -6.63
CA ILE A 209 -4.62 2.19 -6.11
C ILE A 209 -5.91 2.69 -6.77
N GLY A 210 -7.05 2.09 -6.44
CA GLY A 210 -8.32 2.36 -7.10
C GLY A 210 -8.18 2.25 -8.62
N TYR A 211 -8.54 3.34 -9.32
CA TYR A 211 -8.46 3.45 -10.77
C TYR A 211 -7.08 3.85 -11.30
N LEU A 212 -6.13 4.22 -10.43
CA LEU A 212 -4.79 4.69 -10.84
C LEU A 212 -3.89 3.55 -11.30
N GLY A 213 -4.18 2.31 -10.87
CA GLY A 213 -3.53 1.11 -11.40
C GLY A 213 -2.89 0.22 -10.35
N ASN A 214 -1.94 -0.60 -10.81
CA ASN A 214 -1.35 -1.69 -10.05
C ASN A 214 -0.20 -1.24 -9.16
N LEU A 215 -0.28 -1.56 -7.87
CA LEU A 215 0.74 -1.28 -6.86
C LEU A 215 1.89 -2.30 -6.97
N THR A 216 2.79 -1.99 -7.89
CA THR A 216 4.02 -2.73 -8.17
C THR A 216 5.19 -1.74 -8.19
N PHE A 217 6.45 -2.19 -8.14
CA PHE A 217 7.59 -1.28 -8.22
C PHE A 217 7.54 -0.35 -9.45
N ARG A 218 7.08 -0.87 -10.59
CA ARG A 218 6.85 -0.07 -11.79
C ARG A 218 5.74 0.97 -11.57
N GLY A 219 4.60 0.56 -11.01
CA GLY A 219 3.50 1.47 -10.73
C GLY A 219 3.86 2.56 -9.71
N LEU A 220 4.69 2.23 -8.71
CA LEU A 220 5.21 3.22 -7.75
C LEU A 220 6.18 4.21 -8.41
N PHE A 221 7.02 3.74 -9.33
CA PHE A 221 7.90 4.63 -10.10
C PHE A 221 7.10 5.58 -10.98
N GLU A 222 6.07 5.08 -11.67
CA GLU A 222 5.16 5.90 -12.48
C GLU A 222 4.41 6.92 -11.60
N ALA A 223 3.89 6.51 -10.44
CA ALA A 223 3.23 7.40 -9.49
C ALA A 223 4.18 8.48 -8.92
N PHE A 224 5.45 8.13 -8.67
CA PHE A 224 6.47 9.08 -8.24
C PHE A 224 6.74 10.16 -9.30
N LEU A 225 6.85 9.76 -10.57
CA LEU A 225 7.01 10.72 -11.67
C LEU A 225 5.79 11.64 -11.80
N MET A 226 4.58 11.10 -11.71
CA MET A 226 3.35 11.90 -11.70
C MET A 226 3.32 12.89 -10.53
N HIS A 227 3.78 12.46 -9.35
CA HIS A 227 3.86 13.34 -8.18
C HIS A 227 4.82 14.51 -8.40
N ILE A 228 5.99 14.28 -8.98
CA ILE A 228 6.95 15.34 -9.33
C ILE A 228 6.32 16.33 -10.33
N MET A 229 5.65 15.83 -11.38
CA MET A 229 4.98 16.70 -12.35
C MET A 229 3.89 17.56 -11.70
N ALA A 230 3.03 16.96 -10.86
CA ALA A 230 1.97 17.67 -10.15
C ALA A 230 2.53 18.75 -9.21
N PHE A 231 3.63 18.44 -8.52
CA PHE A 231 4.32 19.37 -7.63
C PHE A 231 4.81 20.63 -8.38
N PHE A 232 5.53 20.46 -9.48
CA PHE A 232 6.02 21.61 -10.27
C PHE A 232 4.88 22.42 -10.88
N LEU A 233 3.80 21.76 -11.32
CA LEU A 233 2.63 22.44 -11.88
C LEU A 233 1.94 23.31 -10.82
N ILE A 234 1.72 22.78 -9.62
CA ILE A 234 1.05 23.52 -8.55
C ILE A 234 1.94 24.64 -8.02
N ILE A 235 3.24 24.41 -7.82
CA ILE A 235 4.17 25.46 -7.39
C ILE A 235 4.19 26.61 -8.39
N ARG A 236 4.21 26.30 -9.69
CA ARG A 236 4.16 27.33 -10.72
C ARG A 236 2.91 28.21 -10.58
N PHE A 237 1.72 27.60 -10.48
CA PHE A 237 0.49 28.36 -10.27
C PHE A 237 0.50 29.18 -8.97
N TYR A 238 1.06 28.62 -7.90
CA TYR A 238 1.15 29.30 -6.60
C TYR A 238 2.07 30.53 -6.67
N ILE A 239 3.25 30.41 -7.28
CA ILE A 239 4.16 31.54 -7.50
C ILE A 239 3.53 32.59 -8.42
N GLU A 240 2.88 32.18 -9.52
CA GLU A 240 2.19 33.11 -10.45
C GLU A 240 1.05 33.88 -9.75
N SER A 241 0.45 33.34 -8.69
CA SER A 241 -0.59 34.03 -7.91
C SER A 241 -0.08 35.02 -6.86
N HIS A 242 1.19 34.94 -6.47
CA HIS A 242 1.80 35.77 -5.43
C HIS A 242 2.68 36.90 -6.01
N ASN A 243 2.93 36.89 -7.32
CA ASN A 243 3.57 37.96 -8.09
C ASN A 243 2.53 38.83 -8.81
#